data_AF-A0A453JCG4-F1
#
_entry.id   AF-A0A453JCG4-F1
#
_cell.length_a   1.000
_cell.length_b   1.000
_cell.length_c   1.000
_cell.angle_alpha   90.00
_cell.angle_beta   90.00
_cell.angle_gamma   90.00
#
_symmetry.space_group_name_H-M   'P 1'
#
loop_
_entity.id
_entity.type
_entity.pdbx_description
1 polymer ?
#
loop_
_entity_poly.entity_id
_entity_poly.type
_entity_poly.pdbx_seq_one_letter_code
_entity_poly.pdbx_strand_id
1 'polypeptide(L)'
;RDKLRKESSRLESVNRKVSAMNKLLMEENERLQKQVSQLVHENAQVRQQLQNTSMANDASCESNVTTPQNPIRDASNPSGLLSIAEETLTEFLSKATGTAIEWVQMPGMKPGPDSVGIVAISHGCRGVAARACGLVNLEPTKVVEILKDRPSWFRDCRSLEVFTVLPGANGGTIELVYTQLYAPTTLVPARDFWTLRYTTIVEDGSLVVCERSLSGSGGGPSAASAQQFVRAEMLPSGYLVRPCDGGGSIVHIVDHLEFEAWNIPEVLRPLYESSRVVAQKMTTAALRHIRQIAQETSGEVVYALGRQPAVLRTFSQRLSRGFNDAISGFNDDGWSIMAGDGIEDVVVACNSTKKIRNVSNGVNAFEALGGTICAKASMLLQSVPPAILVRFLREHRSEWADYSMDAYLASAVKTSTCSFPGLRPMRFSGSQIIMPLAHTVENEEILEVVRLEGQPLSHDEVLLSRDIDMLQLCTGIDEKSVGSSFQLVFAPIDDFPDDAPLVSSGFRVIPLDMKTVKRFHPHYSPVLTFCRSPCALFAICFC
;
A
#
# COMPACT_ATOMS: atom_id res chain seq x y z
N ARG A 1 -18.53 -7.46 40.87
CA ARG A 1 -18.43 -8.84 40.31
C ARG A 1 -18.27 -8.81 38.79
N ASP A 2 -19.08 -8.07 38.05
CA ASP A 2 -18.96 -8.03 36.57
C ASP A 2 -17.66 -7.39 36.07
N LYS A 3 -17.14 -6.38 36.77
CA LYS A 3 -15.81 -5.82 36.49
C LYS A 3 -14.69 -6.87 36.63
N LEU A 4 -14.75 -7.71 37.65
CA LEU A 4 -13.78 -8.80 37.86
C LEU A 4 -13.92 -9.92 36.82
N ARG A 5 -15.16 -10.23 36.39
CA ARG A 5 -15.39 -11.18 35.28
C ARG A 5 -14.83 -10.67 33.96
N LYS A 6 -15.05 -9.38 33.64
CA LYS A 6 -14.48 -8.74 32.45
C LYS A 6 -12.94 -8.75 32.48
N GLU A 7 -12.34 -8.42 33.62
CA GLU A 7 -10.87 -8.49 33.76
C GLU A 7 -10.34 -9.93 33.68
N SER A 8 -11.03 -10.92 34.27
CA SER A 8 -10.64 -12.34 34.12
C SER A 8 -10.67 -12.78 32.66
N SER A 9 -11.75 -12.47 31.93
CA SER A 9 -11.84 -12.80 30.50
C SER A 9 -10.78 -12.10 29.66
N ARG A 10 -10.42 -10.86 30.03
CA ARG A 10 -9.36 -10.10 29.36
C ARG A 10 -7.98 -10.73 29.63
N LEU A 11 -7.71 -11.10 30.87
CA LEU A 11 -6.47 -11.80 31.26
C LEU A 11 -6.35 -13.16 30.58
N GLU A 12 -7.43 -13.94 30.50
CA GLU A 12 -7.45 -15.21 29.78
C GLU A 12 -7.20 -15.03 28.27
N SER A 13 -7.75 -13.97 27.67
CA SER A 13 -7.48 -13.60 26.27
C SER A 13 -6.00 -13.23 26.06
N VAL A 14 -5.44 -12.38 26.94
CA VAL A 14 -4.02 -12.01 26.90
C VAL A 14 -3.12 -13.23 27.10
N ASN A 15 -3.45 -14.11 28.05
CA ASN A 15 -2.66 -15.32 28.31
C ASN A 15 -2.64 -16.24 27.08
N ARG A 16 -3.78 -16.41 26.40
CA ARG A 16 -3.85 -17.14 25.12
C ARG A 16 -2.97 -16.52 24.04
N LYS A 17 -3.04 -15.19 23.86
CA LYS A 17 -2.19 -14.45 22.90
C LYS A 17 -0.70 -14.65 23.22
N VAL A 18 -0.32 -14.58 24.50
CA VAL A 18 1.06 -14.78 24.95
C VAL A 18 1.51 -16.22 24.72
N SER A 19 0.69 -17.23 25.01
CA SER A 19 1.03 -18.64 24.73
C SER A 19 1.24 -18.89 23.24
N ALA A 20 0.37 -18.38 22.38
CA ALA A 20 0.52 -18.49 20.93
C ALA A 20 1.77 -17.76 20.42
N MET A 21 2.03 -16.55 20.93
CA MET A 21 3.24 -15.78 20.59
C MET A 21 4.52 -16.49 21.06
N ASN A 22 4.51 -17.09 22.26
CA ASN A 22 5.63 -17.88 22.75
C ASN A 22 5.89 -19.09 21.85
N LYS A 23 4.85 -19.75 21.35
CA LYS A 23 5.00 -20.83 20.37
C LYS A 23 5.67 -20.33 19.08
N LEU A 24 5.24 -19.18 18.55
CA LEU A 24 5.88 -18.56 17.38
C LEU A 24 7.34 -18.19 17.62
N LEU A 25 7.64 -17.59 18.78
CA LEU A 25 9.01 -17.23 19.14
C LEU A 25 9.89 -18.47 19.33
N MET A 26 9.35 -19.57 19.87
CA MET A 26 10.07 -20.85 19.96
C MET A 26 10.35 -21.44 18.58
N GLU A 27 9.37 -21.45 17.67
CA GLU A 27 9.53 -21.89 16.27
C GLU A 27 10.62 -21.07 15.55
N GLU A 28 10.61 -19.74 15.69
CA GLU A 28 11.62 -18.86 15.10
C GLU A 28 13.00 -18.99 15.78
N ASN A 29 13.07 -19.16 17.10
CA ASN A 29 14.34 -19.39 17.80
C ASN A 29 14.97 -20.71 17.37
N GLU A 30 14.18 -21.78 17.25
CA GLU A 30 14.68 -23.07 16.76
C GLU A 30 15.22 -22.92 15.32
N ARG A 31 14.51 -22.19 14.46
CA ARG A 31 14.96 -21.87 13.09
C ARG A 31 16.29 -21.10 13.10
N LEU A 32 16.38 -20.02 13.89
CA LEU A 32 17.59 -19.21 14.02
C LEU A 32 18.75 -20.05 14.57
N GLN A 33 18.50 -20.94 15.53
CA GLN A 33 19.52 -21.82 16.09
C GLN A 33 20.06 -22.80 15.04
N LYS A 34 19.19 -23.37 14.19
CA LYS A 34 19.62 -24.18 13.03
C LYS A 34 20.48 -23.38 12.05
N GLN A 35 20.09 -22.14 11.74
CA GLN A 35 20.85 -21.25 10.86
C GLN A 35 22.23 -20.92 11.44
N VAL A 36 22.32 -20.63 12.75
CA VAL A 36 23.59 -20.40 13.44
C VAL A 36 24.45 -21.65 13.42
N SER A 37 23.90 -22.84 13.69
CA SER A 37 24.66 -24.09 13.61
C SER A 37 25.23 -24.34 12.22
N GLN A 38 24.47 -24.06 11.15
CA GLN A 38 24.94 -24.16 9.78
C GLN A 38 26.09 -23.17 9.50
N LEU A 39 25.91 -21.89 9.85
CA LEU A 39 26.93 -20.86 9.66
C LEU A 39 28.21 -21.12 10.46
N VAL A 40 28.10 -21.74 11.64
CA VAL A 40 29.27 -22.18 12.43
C VAL A 40 30.01 -23.30 11.72
N HIS A 41 29.27 -24.25 11.12
CA HIS A 41 29.87 -25.34 10.34
C HIS A 41 30.58 -24.82 9.08
N GLU A 42 29.92 -23.94 8.32
CA GLU A 42 30.51 -23.30 7.14
C GLU A 42 31.75 -22.46 7.50
N ASN A 43 31.69 -21.68 8.60
CA ASN A 43 32.86 -20.96 9.09
C ASN A 43 34.00 -21.90 9.50
N ALA A 44 33.71 -23.05 10.10
CA ALA A 44 34.72 -24.04 10.43
C ALA A 44 35.37 -24.62 9.18
N GLN A 45 34.59 -24.90 8.13
CA GLN A 45 35.09 -25.36 6.84
C GLN A 45 35.97 -24.29 6.15
N VAL A 46 35.54 -23.03 6.13
CA VAL A 46 36.33 -21.93 5.57
C VAL A 46 37.63 -21.73 6.36
N ARG A 47 37.59 -21.81 7.69
CA ARG A 47 38.81 -21.78 8.53
C ARG A 47 39.75 -22.94 8.24
N GLN A 48 39.22 -24.16 8.02
CA GLN A 48 40.02 -25.31 7.60
C GLN A 48 40.61 -25.11 6.20
N GLN A 49 39.85 -24.57 5.24
CA GLN A 49 40.36 -24.25 3.91
C GLN A 49 41.46 -23.18 3.97
N LEU A 50 41.30 -22.13 4.79
CA LEU A 50 42.30 -21.08 5.01
C LEU A 50 43.57 -21.61 5.71
N GLN A 51 43.43 -22.58 6.63
CA GLN A 51 44.57 -23.25 7.24
C GLN A 51 45.28 -24.20 6.26
N ASN A 52 44.53 -24.86 5.37
CA ASN A 52 45.09 -25.79 4.38
C ASN A 52 45.70 -25.07 3.15
N THR A 53 45.25 -23.85 2.82
CA THR A 53 45.85 -23.01 1.77
C THR A 53 47.19 -22.40 2.17
N SER A 54 47.61 -22.53 3.43
CA SER A 54 49.01 -22.28 3.85
C SER A 54 49.99 -23.34 3.31
N MET A 55 49.53 -24.41 2.66
CA MET A 55 50.36 -25.57 2.31
C MET A 55 50.13 -26.16 0.91
N ALA A 56 49.45 -25.49 -0.01
CA ALA A 56 49.34 -25.97 -1.40
C ALA A 56 49.22 -24.83 -2.42
N ASN A 57 50.22 -24.75 -3.30
CA ASN A 57 50.17 -24.00 -4.55
C ASN A 57 49.36 -24.75 -5.62
N ASP A 58 48.69 -23.96 -6.47
CA ASP A 58 48.27 -24.21 -7.85
C ASP A 58 47.63 -25.56 -8.21
N ALA A 59 46.31 -25.53 -8.44
CA ALA A 59 45.70 -26.18 -9.60
C ALA A 59 44.27 -25.65 -9.87
N SER A 60 44.14 -24.98 -11.02
CA SER A 60 43.01 -24.98 -11.96
C SER A 60 41.78 -25.85 -11.62
N CYS A 61 40.58 -25.28 -11.77
CA CYS A 61 39.42 -25.99 -12.33
C CYS A 61 38.35 -25.00 -12.86
N GLU A 62 38.16 -24.97 -14.18
CA GLU A 62 36.94 -24.52 -14.84
C GLU A 62 35.76 -25.39 -14.37
N SER A 63 34.60 -24.77 -14.12
CA SER A 63 33.34 -25.52 -14.01
C SER A 63 32.25 -24.82 -14.82
N ASN A 64 31.80 -25.52 -15.87
CA ASN A 64 30.68 -25.13 -16.71
C ASN A 64 29.38 -25.28 -15.92
N VAL A 65 28.74 -24.15 -15.61
CA VAL A 65 27.36 -24.11 -15.12
C VAL A 65 26.44 -24.39 -16.30
N THR A 66 25.92 -25.61 -16.39
CA THR A 66 24.76 -25.92 -17.23
C THR A 66 23.51 -25.48 -16.47
N THR A 67 22.91 -24.37 -16.92
CA THR A 67 21.58 -23.95 -16.49
C THR A 67 20.53 -24.94 -17.00
N PRO A 68 19.58 -25.42 -16.19
CA PRO A 68 18.45 -26.16 -16.70
C PRO A 68 17.55 -25.18 -17.47
N GLN A 69 17.53 -25.29 -18.80
CA GLN A 69 16.50 -24.64 -19.61
C GLN A 69 15.16 -25.33 -19.32
N ASN A 70 14.28 -24.64 -18.60
CA ASN A 70 12.89 -25.05 -18.44
C ASN A 70 12.19 -25.01 -19.81
N PRO A 71 11.64 -26.13 -20.30
CA PRO A 71 10.90 -26.14 -21.55
C PRO A 71 9.57 -25.39 -21.34
N ILE A 72 9.38 -24.39 -22.19
CA ILE A 72 8.17 -23.59 -22.36
C ILE A 72 6.97 -24.55 -22.47
N ARG A 73 6.10 -24.57 -21.46
CA ARG A 73 4.82 -25.28 -21.49
C ARG A 73 3.70 -24.28 -21.70
N ASP A 74 2.93 -24.48 -22.77
CA ASP A 74 1.83 -23.61 -23.17
C ASP A 74 0.81 -23.41 -22.04
N ALA A 75 0.52 -22.14 -21.74
CA ALA A 75 -0.43 -21.69 -20.73
C ALA A 75 -1.91 -22.04 -21.04
N SER A 76 -2.18 -22.71 -22.16
CA SER A 76 -3.52 -23.08 -22.64
C SER A 76 -3.97 -24.48 -22.21
N ASN A 77 -3.10 -25.29 -21.59
CA ASN A 77 -3.44 -26.63 -21.13
C ASN A 77 -3.74 -26.65 -19.61
N PRO A 78 -4.94 -27.06 -19.17
CA PRO A 78 -5.31 -27.10 -17.74
C PRO A 78 -4.36 -27.97 -16.90
N SER A 79 -3.78 -29.03 -17.49
CA SER A 79 -2.79 -29.87 -16.81
C SER A 79 -1.46 -29.15 -16.52
N GLY A 80 -1.10 -28.17 -17.36
CA GLY A 80 0.10 -27.34 -17.16
C GLY A 80 -0.08 -26.37 -15.99
N LEU A 81 -1.26 -25.76 -15.87
CA LEU A 81 -1.56 -24.81 -14.80
C LEU A 81 -1.58 -25.48 -13.42
N LEU A 82 -2.10 -26.71 -13.32
CA LEU A 82 -2.07 -27.47 -12.06
C LEU A 82 -0.63 -27.78 -11.62
N SER A 83 0.24 -28.18 -12.55
CA SER A 83 1.66 -28.42 -12.25
C SER A 83 2.36 -27.15 -11.76
N ILE A 84 2.07 -25.99 -12.36
CA ILE A 84 2.60 -24.69 -11.91
C ILE A 84 2.07 -24.35 -10.51
N ALA A 85 0.80 -24.65 -10.24
CA ALA A 85 0.17 -24.42 -8.94
C ALA A 85 0.84 -25.25 -7.81
N GLU A 86 1.10 -26.53 -8.06
CA GLU A 86 1.75 -27.44 -7.11
C GLU A 86 3.23 -27.09 -6.86
N GLU A 87 3.97 -26.72 -7.91
CA GLU A 87 5.33 -26.20 -7.78
C GLU A 87 5.35 -24.92 -6.95
N THR A 88 4.44 -23.99 -7.27
CA THR A 88 4.29 -22.71 -6.56
C THR A 88 3.96 -22.92 -5.08
N LEU A 89 3.08 -23.88 -4.76
CA LEU A 89 2.75 -24.25 -3.38
C LEU A 89 4.00 -24.71 -2.63
N THR A 90 4.78 -25.62 -3.22
CA THR A 90 5.98 -26.19 -2.60
C THR A 90 7.02 -25.10 -2.33
N GLU A 91 7.31 -24.26 -3.32
CA GLU A 91 8.27 -23.17 -3.16
C GLU A 91 7.77 -22.11 -2.16
N PHE A 92 6.49 -21.74 -2.20
CA PHE A 92 5.89 -20.80 -1.26
C PHE A 92 6.02 -21.30 0.19
N LEU A 93 5.65 -22.57 0.46
CA LEU A 93 5.76 -23.15 1.80
C LEU A 93 7.19 -23.08 2.33
N SER A 94 8.19 -23.38 1.48
CA SER A 94 9.60 -23.29 1.85
C SER A 94 10.07 -21.86 2.19
N LYS A 95 9.45 -20.83 1.58
CA LYS A 95 9.70 -19.42 1.95
C LYS A 95 8.97 -19.04 3.24
N ALA A 96 7.71 -19.48 3.39
CA ALA A 96 6.86 -19.18 4.54
C ALA A 96 7.38 -19.80 5.85
N THR A 97 7.95 -21.01 5.78
CA THR A 97 8.63 -21.66 6.92
C THR A 97 10.06 -21.15 7.15
N GLY A 98 10.57 -20.33 6.23
CA GLY A 98 11.86 -19.65 6.37
C GLY A 98 13.08 -20.51 6.01
N THR A 99 12.91 -21.55 5.19
CA THR A 99 14.00 -22.45 4.76
C THR A 99 14.63 -22.06 3.43
N ALA A 100 13.93 -21.30 2.57
CA ALA A 100 14.38 -21.02 1.21
C ALA A 100 15.11 -19.68 1.00
N ILE A 101 14.90 -18.69 1.88
CA ILE A 101 15.48 -17.35 1.77
C ILE A 101 16.18 -17.01 3.09
N GLU A 102 17.34 -16.37 2.99
CA GLU A 102 17.99 -15.78 4.15
C GLU A 102 17.21 -14.55 4.63
N TRP A 103 16.43 -14.75 5.69
CA TRP A 103 15.59 -13.74 6.29
C TRP A 103 16.35 -12.95 7.36
N VAL A 104 16.43 -11.63 7.17
CA VAL A 104 16.97 -10.70 8.16
C VAL A 104 15.81 -9.95 8.81
N GLN A 105 15.74 -9.96 10.16
CA GLN A 105 14.70 -9.24 10.88
C GLN A 105 14.76 -7.75 10.55
N MET A 106 13.59 -7.14 10.31
CA MET A 106 13.51 -5.74 9.97
C MET A 106 14.01 -4.85 11.13
N PRO A 107 14.97 -3.93 10.87
CA PRO A 107 15.47 -3.03 11.90
C PRO A 107 14.38 -2.15 12.51
N GLY A 108 14.43 -1.95 13.83
CA GLY A 108 13.48 -1.10 14.56
C GLY A 108 12.22 -1.80 15.05
N MET A 109 12.00 -3.07 14.70
CA MET A 109 10.87 -3.84 15.23
C MET A 109 11.21 -4.50 16.56
N LYS A 110 10.39 -4.25 17.58
CA LYS A 110 10.46 -4.94 18.88
C LYS A 110 9.34 -5.99 18.96
N PRO A 111 9.65 -7.27 19.22
CA PRO A 111 8.63 -8.28 19.44
C PRO A 111 7.88 -8.03 20.76
N GLY A 112 6.59 -8.28 20.77
CA GLY A 112 5.72 -8.13 21.93
C GLY A 112 4.26 -8.49 21.62
N PRO A 113 3.41 -8.69 22.65
CA PRO A 113 2.00 -9.04 22.47
C PRO A 113 1.20 -7.98 21.69
N ASP A 114 1.64 -6.71 21.75
CA ASP A 114 1.03 -5.61 21.01
C ASP A 114 1.74 -5.30 19.68
N SER A 115 2.90 -5.92 19.40
CA SER A 115 3.65 -5.71 18.14
C SER A 115 2.90 -6.29 16.95
N VAL A 116 2.97 -5.66 15.76
CA VAL A 116 2.31 -6.12 14.50
C VAL A 116 2.56 -7.61 14.22
N GLY A 117 3.76 -8.07 14.53
CA GLY A 117 4.26 -9.41 14.26
C GLY A 117 5.77 -9.39 14.07
N ILE A 118 6.32 -10.53 13.69
CA ILE A 118 7.72 -10.66 13.30
C ILE A 118 7.79 -10.37 11.81
N VAL A 119 8.53 -9.33 11.41
CA VAL A 119 8.75 -9.01 9.99
C VAL A 119 10.23 -9.16 9.67
N ALA A 120 10.51 -9.85 8.57
CA ALA A 120 11.83 -10.03 8.02
C ALA A 120 11.86 -9.65 6.54
N ILE A 121 13.03 -9.24 6.08
CA ILE A 121 13.31 -8.88 4.70
C ILE A 121 14.42 -9.77 4.16
N SER A 122 14.42 -10.01 2.86
CA SER A 122 15.51 -10.73 2.22
C SER A 122 16.77 -9.86 2.12
N HIS A 123 17.92 -10.51 2.14
CA HIS A 123 19.19 -9.92 1.75
C HIS A 123 19.75 -10.70 0.56
N GLY A 124 20.10 -10.00 -0.54
CA GLY A 124 20.81 -10.61 -1.67
C GLY A 124 20.04 -11.64 -2.51
N CYS A 125 18.70 -11.70 -2.43
CA CYS A 125 17.90 -12.55 -3.33
C CYS A 125 17.63 -11.84 -4.66
N ARG A 126 17.17 -12.60 -5.68
CA ARG A 126 16.59 -12.02 -6.89
C ARG A 126 15.35 -11.20 -6.51
N GLY A 127 15.20 -10.01 -7.07
CA GLY A 127 14.11 -9.10 -6.73
C GLY A 127 14.12 -8.67 -5.26
N VAL A 128 12.93 -8.36 -4.75
CA VAL A 128 12.69 -7.93 -3.38
C VAL A 128 11.75 -8.91 -2.68
N ALA A 129 12.06 -9.25 -1.43
CA ALA A 129 11.21 -10.15 -0.67
C ALA A 129 11.06 -9.74 0.79
N ALA A 130 9.86 -9.95 1.30
CA ALA A 130 9.46 -9.65 2.66
C ALA A 130 8.60 -10.80 3.21
N ARG A 131 8.75 -11.08 4.50
CA ARG A 131 7.99 -12.08 5.23
C ARG A 131 7.48 -11.48 6.53
N ALA A 132 6.20 -11.70 6.83
CA ALA A 132 5.63 -11.34 8.11
C ALA A 132 4.91 -12.53 8.74
N CYS A 133 4.99 -12.66 10.05
CA CYS A 133 4.26 -13.65 10.84
C CYS A 133 3.57 -12.97 12.02
N GLY A 134 2.28 -13.23 12.23
CA GLY A 134 1.54 -12.67 13.35
C GLY A 134 0.27 -13.45 13.71
N LEU A 135 -0.25 -13.16 14.90
CA LEU A 135 -1.49 -13.74 15.42
C LEU A 135 -2.68 -12.82 15.11
N VAL A 136 -3.78 -13.39 14.62
CA VAL A 136 -5.01 -12.67 14.27
C VAL A 136 -6.21 -13.40 14.86
N ASN A 137 -7.11 -12.67 15.52
CA ASN A 137 -8.31 -13.24 16.13
C ASN A 137 -9.46 -13.41 15.11
N LEU A 138 -9.17 -14.07 13.99
CA LEU A 138 -10.12 -14.41 12.92
C LEU A 138 -9.90 -15.85 12.46
N GLU A 139 -10.96 -16.52 11.99
CA GLU A 139 -10.89 -17.85 11.37
C GLU A 139 -10.04 -17.84 10.08
N PRO A 140 -9.34 -18.93 9.73
CA PRO A 140 -8.54 -19.02 8.51
C PRO A 140 -9.27 -18.59 7.23
N THR A 141 -10.51 -19.05 7.04
CA THR A 141 -11.35 -18.71 5.88
C THR A 141 -11.56 -17.20 5.78
N LYS A 142 -11.88 -16.55 6.91
CA LYS A 142 -12.13 -15.11 6.95
C LYS A 142 -10.88 -14.29 6.67
N VAL A 143 -9.73 -14.74 7.18
CA VAL A 143 -8.42 -14.11 6.88
C VAL A 143 -8.15 -14.16 5.39
N VAL A 144 -8.34 -15.32 4.74
CA VAL A 144 -8.10 -15.48 3.31
C VAL A 144 -9.05 -14.64 2.46
N GLU A 145 -10.34 -14.55 2.81
CA GLU A 145 -11.28 -13.66 2.12
C GLU A 145 -10.80 -12.21 2.11
N ILE A 146 -10.38 -11.69 3.27
CA ILE A 146 -9.91 -10.31 3.40
C ILE A 146 -8.61 -10.11 2.61
N LEU A 147 -7.65 -11.03 2.73
CA LEU A 147 -6.34 -10.90 2.06
C LEU A 147 -6.44 -11.01 0.54
N LYS A 148 -7.36 -11.84 0.02
CA LYS A 148 -7.61 -11.94 -1.44
C LYS A 148 -8.17 -10.64 -2.03
N ASP A 149 -8.92 -9.86 -1.27
CA ASP A 149 -9.46 -8.56 -1.67
C ASP A 149 -8.41 -7.43 -1.54
N ARG A 150 -7.31 -7.54 -2.31
CA ARG A 150 -6.20 -6.58 -2.28
C ARG A 150 -6.63 -5.11 -2.38
N PRO A 151 -7.58 -4.71 -3.25
CA PRO A 151 -8.00 -3.31 -3.36
C PRO A 151 -8.58 -2.70 -2.06
N SER A 152 -9.10 -3.51 -1.13
CA SER A 152 -9.66 -2.99 0.13
C SER A 152 -8.61 -2.58 1.18
N TRP A 153 -7.37 -3.07 1.04
CA TRP A 153 -6.32 -2.86 2.04
C TRP A 153 -4.99 -2.39 1.45
N PHE A 154 -4.63 -2.81 0.24
CA PHE A 154 -3.37 -2.45 -0.39
C PHE A 154 -3.53 -1.14 -1.17
N ARG A 155 -3.06 -0.03 -0.58
CA ARG A 155 -3.22 1.33 -1.13
C ARG A 155 -2.64 1.53 -2.53
N ASP A 156 -1.59 0.77 -2.86
CA ASP A 156 -0.95 0.85 -4.17
C ASP A 156 -1.65 -0.08 -5.20
N CYS A 157 -2.63 -0.91 -4.80
CA CYS A 157 -3.44 -1.72 -5.71
C CYS A 157 -4.57 -0.89 -6.32
N ARG A 158 -4.54 -0.70 -7.65
CA ARG A 158 -5.59 -0.04 -8.42
C ARG A 158 -6.79 -0.96 -8.61
N SER A 159 -6.52 -2.15 -9.12
CA SER A 159 -7.54 -3.12 -9.50
C SER A 159 -7.00 -4.54 -9.41
N LEU A 160 -7.92 -5.48 -9.19
CA LEU A 160 -7.68 -6.91 -9.20
C LEU A 160 -8.87 -7.58 -9.90
N GLU A 161 -8.61 -8.26 -11.00
CA GLU A 161 -9.62 -8.96 -11.80
C GLU A 161 -9.28 -10.45 -11.87
N VAL A 162 -10.28 -11.29 -11.58
CA VAL A 162 -10.16 -12.75 -11.72
C VAL A 162 -10.79 -13.14 -13.06
N PHE A 163 -9.96 -13.56 -14.01
CA PHE A 163 -10.39 -13.88 -15.38
C PHE A 163 -11.02 -15.26 -15.47
N THR A 164 -10.42 -16.24 -14.79
CA THR A 164 -10.82 -17.64 -14.87
C THR A 164 -10.62 -18.30 -13.52
N VAL A 165 -11.55 -19.19 -13.15
CA VAL A 165 -11.44 -20.07 -11.99
C VAL A 165 -11.49 -21.52 -12.47
N LEU A 166 -10.51 -22.32 -12.07
CA LEU A 166 -10.36 -23.72 -12.43
C LEU A 166 -10.28 -24.57 -11.15
N PRO A 167 -10.77 -25.83 -11.18
CA PRO A 167 -10.57 -26.75 -10.07
C PRO A 167 -9.07 -27.10 -9.96
N GLY A 168 -8.55 -27.08 -8.74
CA GLY A 168 -7.20 -27.54 -8.41
C GLY A 168 -7.20 -28.94 -7.77
N ALA A 169 -6.03 -29.39 -7.31
CA ALA A 169 -5.90 -30.64 -6.58
C ALA A 169 -6.55 -30.56 -5.18
N ASN A 170 -6.99 -31.70 -4.65
CA ASN A 170 -7.51 -31.84 -3.28
C ASN A 170 -8.66 -30.86 -2.91
N GLY A 171 -9.51 -30.52 -3.88
CA GLY A 171 -10.60 -29.56 -3.66
C GLY A 171 -10.16 -28.10 -3.61
N GLY A 172 -8.91 -27.81 -3.98
CA GLY A 172 -8.40 -26.45 -4.15
C GLY A 172 -8.94 -25.74 -5.40
N THR A 173 -8.63 -24.46 -5.54
CA THR A 173 -9.05 -23.60 -6.65
C THR A 173 -7.87 -22.86 -7.24
N ILE A 174 -7.75 -22.88 -8.56
CA ILE A 174 -6.77 -22.12 -9.33
C ILE A 174 -7.48 -20.92 -9.96
N GLU A 175 -6.95 -19.73 -9.77
CA GLU A 175 -7.49 -18.48 -10.28
C GLU A 175 -6.44 -17.80 -11.17
N LEU A 176 -6.83 -17.36 -12.36
CA LEU A 176 -5.99 -16.48 -13.18
C LEU A 176 -6.32 -15.03 -12.85
N VAL A 177 -5.34 -14.31 -12.33
CA VAL A 177 -5.54 -13.00 -11.72
C VAL A 177 -4.70 -11.95 -12.46
N TYR A 178 -5.36 -10.85 -12.82
CA TYR A 178 -4.68 -9.66 -13.28
C TYR A 178 -4.72 -8.60 -12.18
N THR A 179 -3.56 -8.07 -11.80
CA THR A 179 -3.47 -7.03 -10.78
C THR A 179 -2.76 -5.82 -11.37
N GLN A 180 -3.32 -4.62 -11.17
CA GLN A 180 -2.70 -3.37 -11.53
C GLN A 180 -2.28 -2.60 -10.26
N LEU A 181 -1.06 -2.07 -10.25
CA LEU A 181 -0.54 -1.24 -9.18
C LEU A 181 -0.32 0.19 -9.66
N TYR A 182 -0.68 1.16 -8.84
CA TYR A 182 -0.34 2.57 -9.05
C TYR A 182 1.18 2.77 -9.05
N ALA A 183 1.64 3.78 -9.79
CA ALA A 183 3.01 4.25 -9.67
C ALA A 183 3.16 5.07 -8.35
N PRO A 184 4.22 4.82 -7.56
CA PRO A 184 4.58 5.64 -6.40
C PRO A 184 4.75 7.13 -6.72
N THR A 185 5.25 7.47 -7.91
CA THR A 185 5.54 8.84 -8.38
C THR A 185 5.08 9.01 -9.84
N THR A 186 4.98 10.25 -10.32
CA THR A 186 4.61 10.55 -11.72
C THR A 186 5.76 10.35 -12.72
N LEU A 187 6.98 10.04 -12.24
CA LEU A 187 8.19 9.98 -13.07
C LEU A 187 8.43 8.60 -13.69
N VAL A 188 7.62 7.61 -13.32
CA VAL A 188 7.78 6.22 -13.73
C VAL A 188 6.42 5.60 -14.01
N PRO A 189 6.28 4.74 -15.03
CA PRO A 189 5.02 4.11 -15.37
C PRO A 189 4.53 3.18 -14.26
N ALA A 190 3.25 2.84 -14.26
CA ALA A 190 2.64 1.90 -13.31
C ALA A 190 3.06 0.45 -13.57
N ARG A 191 2.75 -0.49 -12.66
CA ARG A 191 3.06 -1.93 -12.85
C ARG A 191 1.80 -2.76 -12.94
N ASP A 192 1.87 -3.83 -13.70
CA ASP A 192 0.85 -4.87 -13.71
C ASP A 192 1.45 -6.26 -13.48
N PHE A 193 0.61 -7.18 -13.04
CA PHE A 193 0.95 -8.57 -12.79
C PHE A 193 -0.10 -9.47 -13.45
N TRP A 194 0.38 -10.55 -14.05
CA TRP A 194 -0.45 -11.63 -14.57
C TRP A 194 -0.07 -12.93 -13.89
N THR A 195 -0.91 -13.38 -12.97
CA THR A 195 -0.56 -14.42 -12.00
C THR A 195 -1.54 -15.57 -12.00
N LEU A 196 -1.02 -16.73 -11.62
CA LEU A 196 -1.79 -17.88 -11.18
C LEU A 196 -1.83 -17.85 -9.65
N ARG A 197 -3.03 -17.78 -9.08
CA ARG A 197 -3.28 -17.87 -7.64
C ARG A 197 -3.94 -19.20 -7.32
N TYR A 198 -3.29 -20.02 -6.50
CA TYR A 198 -3.78 -21.32 -6.06
C TYR A 198 -4.18 -21.25 -4.59
N THR A 199 -5.40 -21.71 -4.27
CA THR A 199 -5.91 -21.82 -2.90
C THR A 199 -6.20 -23.28 -2.59
N THR A 200 -5.65 -23.79 -1.49
CA THR A 200 -5.83 -25.18 -1.09
C THR A 200 -5.71 -25.34 0.42
N ILE A 201 -6.18 -26.46 0.94
CA ILE A 201 -6.02 -26.87 2.34
C ILE A 201 -4.97 -27.97 2.36
N VAL A 202 -3.93 -27.80 3.17
CA VAL A 202 -2.88 -28.81 3.35
C VAL A 202 -3.27 -29.81 4.45
N GLU A 203 -2.55 -30.93 4.52
CA GLU A 203 -2.89 -32.08 5.39
C GLU A 203 -3.04 -31.74 6.88
N ASP A 204 -2.31 -30.72 7.36
CA ASP A 204 -2.38 -30.26 8.75
C ASP A 204 -3.60 -29.37 9.06
N GLY A 205 -4.50 -29.17 8.07
CA GLY A 205 -5.69 -28.33 8.17
C GLY A 205 -5.43 -26.84 7.94
N SER A 206 -4.20 -26.45 7.62
CA SER A 206 -3.88 -25.05 7.29
C SER A 206 -4.39 -24.66 5.91
N LEU A 207 -4.87 -23.43 5.79
CA LEU A 207 -5.33 -22.86 4.52
C LEU A 207 -4.17 -22.10 3.88
N VAL A 208 -3.86 -22.44 2.63
CA VAL A 208 -2.77 -21.85 1.87
C VAL A 208 -3.31 -21.17 0.63
N VAL A 209 -2.85 -19.94 0.39
CA VAL A 209 -3.01 -19.24 -0.87
C VAL A 209 -1.61 -18.91 -1.37
N CYS A 210 -1.22 -19.46 -2.52
CA CYS A 210 0.05 -19.13 -3.15
C CYS A 210 -0.17 -18.54 -4.54
N GLU A 211 0.68 -17.61 -4.95
CA GLU A 211 0.54 -16.86 -6.19
C GLU A 211 1.91 -16.70 -6.87
N ARG A 212 1.93 -16.84 -8.19
CA ARG A 212 3.13 -16.69 -9.03
C ARG A 212 2.75 -16.12 -10.39
N SER A 213 3.61 -15.29 -10.97
CA SER A 213 3.48 -14.84 -12.35
C SER A 213 3.62 -15.99 -13.33
N LEU A 214 2.77 -15.99 -14.37
CA LEU A 214 2.91 -16.93 -15.47
C LEU A 214 4.03 -16.45 -16.41
N SER A 215 5.10 -17.24 -16.53
CA SER A 215 6.22 -16.95 -17.44
C SER A 215 5.84 -17.32 -18.88
N GLY A 216 5.84 -16.36 -19.82
CA GLY A 216 5.64 -16.62 -21.25
C GLY A 216 4.74 -15.61 -21.96
N SER A 217 4.83 -15.55 -23.29
CA SER A 217 4.14 -14.62 -24.20
C SER A 217 2.62 -14.80 -24.30
N GLY A 218 1.96 -15.28 -23.24
CA GLY A 218 0.52 -15.13 -23.09
C GLY A 218 0.26 -13.67 -22.80
N GLY A 219 -0.05 -12.89 -23.84
CA GLY A 219 -0.37 -11.48 -23.73
C GLY A 219 -1.31 -11.28 -22.54
N GLY A 220 -0.86 -10.52 -21.54
CA GLY A 220 -1.74 -10.13 -20.45
C GLY A 220 -2.95 -9.36 -21.00
N PRO A 221 -3.93 -9.04 -20.16
CA PRO A 221 -5.18 -8.50 -20.66
C PRO A 221 -4.97 -7.17 -21.40
N SER A 222 -5.37 -7.21 -22.67
CA SER A 222 -5.40 -6.12 -23.66
C SER A 222 -4.04 -5.53 -24.08
N ALA A 223 -3.86 -5.35 -25.40
CA ALA A 223 -2.77 -4.58 -25.98
C ALA A 223 -2.77 -3.10 -25.55
N ALA A 224 -3.91 -2.56 -25.09
CA ALA A 224 -4.02 -1.20 -24.58
C ALA A 224 -3.32 -1.04 -23.20
N SER A 225 -3.41 -2.06 -22.34
CA SER A 225 -2.76 -2.06 -21.02
C SER A 225 -1.24 -2.06 -21.13
N ALA A 226 -0.68 -2.69 -22.17
CA ALA A 226 0.76 -2.74 -22.42
C ALA A 226 1.40 -1.36 -22.68
N GLN A 227 0.59 -0.32 -22.96
CA GLN A 227 1.09 1.05 -23.16
C GLN A 227 1.18 1.87 -21.86
N GLN A 228 0.44 1.49 -20.81
CA GLN A 228 0.38 2.27 -19.55
C GLN A 228 1.08 1.58 -18.37
N PHE A 229 1.38 0.29 -18.50
CA PHE A 229 1.96 -0.54 -17.43
C PHE A 229 3.22 -1.26 -17.88
N VAL A 230 4.18 -1.36 -16.97
CA VAL A 230 5.34 -2.26 -17.09
C VAL A 230 5.03 -3.57 -16.36
N ARG A 231 5.17 -4.69 -17.07
CA ARG A 231 4.92 -6.02 -16.51
C ARG A 231 5.97 -6.38 -15.46
N ALA A 232 5.53 -6.50 -14.22
CA ALA A 232 6.34 -7.00 -13.11
C ALA A 232 6.14 -8.52 -12.92
N GLU A 233 7.08 -9.15 -12.23
CA GLU A 233 7.04 -10.58 -11.94
C GLU A 233 6.80 -10.82 -10.44
N MET A 234 5.81 -11.65 -10.13
CA MET A 234 5.60 -12.19 -8.80
C MET A 234 6.23 -13.57 -8.74
N LEU A 235 7.29 -13.70 -7.94
CA LEU A 235 7.83 -14.99 -7.57
C LEU A 235 6.92 -15.64 -6.51
N PRO A 236 7.03 -16.96 -6.24
CA PRO A 236 6.12 -17.63 -5.32
C PRO A 236 5.96 -16.89 -3.99
N SER A 237 4.75 -16.36 -3.82
CA SER A 237 4.29 -15.44 -2.77
C SER A 237 2.94 -15.92 -2.26
N GLY A 238 2.45 -15.35 -1.16
CA GLY A 238 1.10 -15.66 -0.66
C GLY A 238 0.97 -15.71 0.86
N TYR A 239 0.00 -16.51 1.31
CA TYR A 239 -0.47 -16.58 2.69
C TYR A 239 -0.56 -18.03 3.16
N LEU A 240 0.04 -18.33 4.32
CA LEU A 240 -0.15 -19.59 5.05
C LEU A 240 -0.89 -19.25 6.35
N VAL A 241 -2.11 -19.77 6.47
CA VAL A 241 -3.02 -19.46 7.58
C VAL A 241 -3.30 -20.72 8.38
N ARG A 242 -2.73 -20.79 9.59
CA ARG A 242 -2.84 -21.95 10.48
C ARG A 242 -3.87 -21.67 11.57
N PRO A 243 -4.83 -22.56 11.84
CA PRO A 243 -5.74 -22.42 12.98
C PRO A 243 -4.96 -22.48 14.31
N CYS A 244 -5.46 -21.77 15.33
CA CYS A 244 -4.90 -21.79 16.68
C CYS A 244 -5.82 -22.48 17.70
N ASP A 245 -5.21 -23.26 18.59
CA ASP A 245 -5.89 -23.83 19.76
C ASP A 245 -6.38 -22.70 20.66
N GLY A 246 -7.71 -22.51 20.73
CA GLY A 246 -8.33 -21.43 21.51
C GLY A 246 -8.93 -20.27 20.70
N GLY A 247 -8.95 -20.39 19.37
CA GLY A 247 -9.57 -19.45 18.43
C GLY A 247 -8.58 -18.52 17.74
N GLY A 248 -8.90 -18.11 16.52
CA GLY A 248 -8.03 -17.27 15.67
C GLY A 248 -7.07 -18.06 14.77
N SER A 249 -6.11 -17.34 14.18
CA SER A 249 -5.17 -17.87 13.19
C SER A 249 -3.77 -17.30 13.38
N ILE A 250 -2.76 -18.14 13.16
CA ILE A 250 -1.39 -17.70 12.87
C ILE A 250 -1.29 -17.47 11.36
N VAL A 251 -0.91 -16.27 10.97
CA VAL A 251 -0.79 -15.87 9.57
C VAL A 251 0.67 -15.65 9.23
N HIS A 252 1.16 -16.37 8.23
CA HIS A 252 2.42 -16.09 7.56
C HIS A 252 2.13 -15.47 6.20
N ILE A 253 2.77 -14.33 5.91
CA ILE A 253 2.66 -13.60 4.64
C ILE A 253 4.05 -13.58 4.02
N VAL A 254 4.16 -13.92 2.73
CA VAL A 254 5.40 -13.78 1.95
C VAL A 254 5.08 -13.01 0.68
N ASP A 255 5.77 -11.89 0.48
CA ASP A 255 5.74 -11.14 -0.78
C ASP A 255 7.14 -11.22 -1.40
N HIS A 256 7.23 -11.70 -2.64
CA HIS A 256 8.48 -11.83 -3.39
C HIS A 256 8.26 -11.35 -4.82
N LEU A 257 8.77 -10.17 -5.13
CA LEU A 257 8.43 -9.39 -6.32
C LEU A 257 9.68 -8.95 -7.07
N GLU A 258 9.60 -8.88 -8.39
CA GLU A 258 10.57 -8.26 -9.27
C GLU A 258 9.83 -7.17 -10.06
N PHE A 259 10.29 -5.92 -9.92
CA PHE A 259 9.59 -4.74 -10.44
C PHE A 259 10.23 -4.19 -11.72
N GLU A 260 11.13 -4.97 -12.35
CA GLU A 260 11.89 -4.56 -13.55
C GLU A 260 12.65 -3.24 -13.31
N ALA A 261 13.32 -3.14 -12.17
CA ALA A 261 13.93 -1.89 -11.69
C ALA A 261 15.05 -1.33 -12.60
N TRP A 262 15.62 -2.15 -13.49
CA TRP A 262 16.61 -1.72 -14.46
C TRP A 262 16.07 -0.67 -15.46
N ASN A 263 14.75 -0.64 -15.71
CA ASN A 263 14.08 0.38 -16.53
C ASN A 263 13.85 1.71 -15.81
N ILE A 264 14.27 1.83 -14.55
CA ILE A 264 13.93 2.94 -13.67
C ILE A 264 15.15 3.84 -13.49
N PRO A 265 14.98 5.19 -13.50
CA PRO A 265 16.06 6.11 -13.18
C PRO A 265 16.73 5.75 -11.86
N GLU A 266 18.06 5.78 -11.82
CA GLU A 266 18.86 5.27 -10.69
C GLU A 266 18.42 5.85 -9.33
N VAL A 267 18.11 7.15 -9.30
CA VAL A 267 17.63 7.85 -8.11
C VAL A 267 16.30 7.29 -7.57
N LEU A 268 15.44 6.73 -8.43
CA LEU A 268 14.14 6.16 -8.06
C LEU A 268 14.17 4.64 -7.88
N ARG A 269 15.23 3.95 -8.29
CA ARG A 269 15.36 2.48 -8.13
C ARG A 269 15.16 1.99 -6.69
N PRO A 270 15.57 2.71 -5.62
CA PRO A 270 15.31 2.28 -4.25
C PRO A 270 13.82 2.04 -3.93
N LEU A 271 12.89 2.63 -4.67
CA LEU A 271 11.45 2.39 -4.49
C LEU A 271 11.00 0.99 -4.93
N TYR A 272 11.81 0.32 -5.75
CA TYR A 272 11.51 -0.97 -6.38
C TYR A 272 12.48 -2.07 -5.97
N GLU A 273 13.71 -1.72 -5.61
CA GLU A 273 14.75 -2.65 -5.17
C GLU A 273 14.88 -2.77 -3.64
N SER A 274 14.01 -2.10 -2.89
CA SER A 274 14.02 -2.15 -1.42
C SER A 274 12.99 -3.13 -0.88
N SER A 275 13.47 -4.26 -0.36
CA SER A 275 12.65 -5.20 0.43
C SER A 275 11.96 -4.54 1.62
N ARG A 276 12.56 -3.47 2.18
CA ARG A 276 11.95 -2.70 3.27
C ARG A 276 10.69 -1.96 2.81
N VAL A 277 10.71 -1.38 1.61
CA VAL A 277 9.55 -0.67 1.04
C VAL A 277 8.40 -1.65 0.82
N VAL A 278 8.67 -2.83 0.23
CA VAL A 278 7.68 -3.90 0.06
C VAL A 278 7.12 -4.34 1.40
N ALA A 279 7.99 -4.62 2.38
CA ALA A 279 7.57 -5.06 3.69
C ALA A 279 6.65 -4.04 4.39
N GLN A 280 6.94 -2.74 4.29
CA GLN A 280 6.12 -1.69 4.90
C GLN A 280 4.78 -1.48 4.16
N LYS A 281 4.82 -1.39 2.82
CA LYS A 281 3.65 -1.02 2.01
C LYS A 281 2.67 -2.16 1.76
N MET A 282 3.16 -3.40 1.74
CA MET A 282 2.37 -4.57 1.37
C MET A 282 2.28 -5.57 2.52
N THR A 283 3.39 -6.18 2.92
CA THR A 283 3.41 -7.30 3.87
C THR A 283 2.89 -6.93 5.26
N THR A 284 3.39 -5.83 5.82
CA THR A 284 3.02 -5.31 7.14
C THR A 284 1.64 -4.67 7.08
N ALA A 285 1.32 -3.97 5.99
CA ALA A 285 0.00 -3.37 5.76
C ALA A 285 -1.12 -4.42 5.75
N ALA A 286 -0.90 -5.56 5.08
CA ALA A 286 -1.82 -6.70 5.08
C ALA A 286 -2.09 -7.21 6.50
N LEU A 287 -1.02 -7.48 7.26
CA LEU A 287 -1.12 -8.00 8.63
C LEU A 287 -1.79 -7.00 9.58
N ARG A 288 -1.50 -5.71 9.45
CA ARG A 288 -2.18 -4.63 10.19
C ARG A 288 -3.66 -4.56 9.87
N HIS A 289 -4.03 -4.66 8.60
CA HIS A 289 -5.41 -4.55 8.16
C HIS A 289 -6.28 -5.68 8.72
N ILE A 290 -5.84 -6.94 8.59
CA ILE A 290 -6.59 -8.08 9.14
C ILE A 290 -6.70 -8.01 10.68
N ARG A 291 -5.67 -7.51 11.36
CA ARG A 291 -5.73 -7.29 12.82
C ARG A 291 -6.69 -6.18 13.21
N GLN A 292 -6.73 -5.10 12.44
CA GLN A 292 -7.69 -4.01 12.65
C GLN A 292 -9.12 -4.53 12.51
N ILE A 293 -9.43 -5.30 11.45
CA ILE A 293 -10.75 -5.93 11.29
C ILE A 293 -11.07 -6.87 12.47
N ALA A 294 -10.10 -7.66 12.92
CA ALA A 294 -10.28 -8.56 14.06
C ALA A 294 -10.64 -7.83 15.36
N GLN A 295 -10.01 -6.68 15.63
CA GLN A 295 -10.28 -5.85 16.81
C GLN A 295 -11.63 -5.16 16.76
N GLU A 296 -12.07 -4.74 15.58
CA GLU A 296 -13.38 -4.12 15.40
C GLU A 296 -14.50 -5.13 15.54
N THR A 297 -14.30 -6.34 15.02
CA THR A 297 -15.26 -7.44 15.12
C THR A 297 -15.40 -7.94 16.55
N SER A 298 -14.33 -7.86 17.36
CA SER A 298 -14.37 -8.29 18.77
C SER A 298 -15.09 -7.30 19.71
N GLY A 299 -15.33 -6.06 19.26
CA GLY A 299 -15.93 -5.00 20.09
C GLY A 299 -15.03 -4.51 21.23
N GLU A 300 -13.73 -4.85 21.21
CA GLU A 300 -12.76 -4.47 22.25
C GLU A 300 -12.39 -2.98 22.19
N VAL A 301 -12.60 -2.33 21.03
CA VAL A 301 -12.37 -0.90 20.80
C VAL A 301 -13.70 -0.15 20.75
N VAL A 302 -13.98 0.67 21.77
CA VAL A 302 -15.14 1.58 21.78
C VAL A 302 -14.72 2.90 21.12
N TYR A 303 -15.10 3.09 19.86
CA TYR A 303 -14.96 4.39 19.21
C TYR A 303 -15.91 5.40 19.88
N ALA A 304 -15.37 6.53 20.34
CA ALA A 304 -16.17 7.60 20.90
C ALA A 304 -17.22 8.09 19.88
N LEU A 305 -18.40 8.49 20.37
CA LEU A 305 -19.49 9.08 19.58
C LEU A 305 -20.26 8.15 18.61
N GLY A 306 -20.30 6.83 18.82
CA GLY A 306 -21.16 5.95 17.99
C GLY A 306 -20.72 5.83 16.52
N ARG A 307 -19.44 6.14 16.25
CA ARG A 307 -18.85 6.15 14.91
C ARG A 307 -18.51 4.72 14.47
N GLN A 308 -18.88 4.36 13.25
CA GLN A 308 -18.58 3.05 12.67
C GLN A 308 -17.15 3.03 12.10
N PRO A 309 -16.19 2.28 12.67
CA PRO A 309 -14.82 2.26 12.17
C PRO A 309 -14.68 1.77 10.71
N ALA A 310 -15.60 0.90 10.26
CA ALA A 310 -15.68 0.47 8.86
C ALA A 310 -15.84 1.66 7.91
N VAL A 311 -16.74 2.59 8.22
CA VAL A 311 -16.99 3.81 7.43
C VAL A 311 -15.74 4.70 7.36
N LEU A 312 -15.02 4.83 8.47
CA LEU A 312 -13.79 5.64 8.53
C LEU A 312 -12.67 5.04 7.66
N ARG A 313 -12.54 3.71 7.63
CA ARG A 313 -11.64 3.03 6.69
C ARG A 313 -12.05 3.26 5.24
N THR A 314 -13.33 3.14 4.94
CA THR A 314 -13.85 3.39 3.59
C THR A 314 -13.51 4.80 3.13
N PHE A 315 -13.65 5.81 3.98
CA PHE A 315 -13.25 7.19 3.67
C PHE A 315 -11.76 7.34 3.43
N SER A 316 -10.91 6.76 4.29
CA SER A 316 -9.46 6.73 4.09
C SER A 316 -9.10 6.06 2.76
N GLN A 317 -9.76 4.94 2.40
CA GLN A 317 -9.57 4.25 1.12
C GLN A 317 -9.99 5.10 -0.08
N ARG A 318 -11.18 5.71 -0.01
CA ARG A 318 -11.69 6.59 -1.08
C ARG A 318 -10.76 7.78 -1.31
N LEU A 319 -10.25 8.41 -0.25
CA LEU A 319 -9.30 9.52 -0.37
C LEU A 319 -8.01 9.11 -1.07
N SER A 320 -7.36 8.04 -0.58
CA SER A 320 -6.12 7.53 -1.17
C SER A 320 -6.30 7.10 -2.62
N ARG A 321 -7.41 6.41 -2.92
CA ARG A 321 -7.74 5.96 -4.28
C ARG A 321 -7.96 7.15 -5.23
N GLY A 322 -8.79 8.11 -4.85
CA GLY A 322 -9.03 9.31 -5.67
C GLY A 322 -7.74 10.09 -5.96
N PHE A 323 -6.81 10.15 -4.99
CA PHE A 323 -5.52 10.80 -5.17
C PHE A 323 -4.61 10.01 -6.13
N ASN A 324 -4.58 8.69 -5.99
CA ASN A 324 -3.82 7.80 -6.87
C ASN A 324 -4.36 7.81 -8.32
N ASP A 325 -5.68 7.82 -8.50
CA ASP A 325 -6.33 7.89 -9.81
C ASP A 325 -5.97 9.20 -10.52
N ALA A 326 -6.05 10.33 -9.80
CA ALA A 326 -5.71 11.65 -10.36
C ALA A 326 -4.21 11.78 -10.70
N ILE A 327 -3.32 11.28 -9.83
CA ILE A 327 -1.87 11.24 -10.09
C ILE A 327 -1.54 10.32 -11.27
N SER A 328 -2.21 9.18 -11.39
CA SER A 328 -1.87 8.23 -12.45
C SER A 328 -2.41 8.71 -13.79
N GLY A 329 -3.65 9.22 -13.81
CA GLY A 329 -4.28 9.75 -15.02
C GLY A 329 -4.47 8.67 -16.09
N PHE A 330 -4.96 7.48 -15.72
CA PHE A 330 -5.18 6.39 -16.65
C PHE A 330 -6.32 6.69 -17.63
N ASN A 331 -6.16 6.25 -18.88
CA ASN A 331 -7.11 6.55 -19.94
C ASN A 331 -8.43 5.80 -19.73
N ASP A 332 -8.37 4.59 -19.17
CA ASP A 332 -9.54 3.77 -18.85
C ASP A 332 -10.49 4.46 -17.86
N ASP A 333 -9.95 5.35 -17.00
CA ASP A 333 -10.71 6.12 -16.01
C ASP A 333 -11.22 7.46 -16.57
N GLY A 334 -11.05 7.70 -17.87
CA GLY A 334 -11.50 8.92 -18.57
C GLY A 334 -10.53 10.10 -18.50
N TRP A 335 -9.31 9.91 -17.99
CA TRP A 335 -8.29 10.94 -18.01
C TRP A 335 -7.67 11.08 -19.40
N SER A 336 -7.34 12.32 -19.77
CA SER A 336 -6.59 12.65 -20.97
C SER A 336 -5.57 13.74 -20.65
N ILE A 337 -4.34 13.58 -21.11
CA ILE A 337 -3.27 14.58 -20.93
C ILE A 337 -3.58 15.77 -21.84
N MET A 338 -3.58 16.98 -21.27
CA MET A 338 -3.64 18.23 -22.04
C MET A 338 -2.25 18.48 -22.64
N ALA A 339 -2.16 18.77 -23.93
CA ALA A 339 -0.88 18.99 -24.61
C ALA A 339 -0.07 20.09 -23.89
N GLY A 340 1.11 19.72 -23.38
CA GLY A 340 2.09 20.62 -22.77
C GLY A 340 3.16 21.02 -23.80
N ASP A 341 3.80 22.17 -23.57
CA ASP A 341 4.81 22.79 -24.43
C ASP A 341 6.23 22.16 -24.32
N GLY A 342 6.36 21.04 -23.60
CA GLY A 342 7.62 20.31 -23.47
C GLY A 342 8.53 20.78 -22.33
N ILE A 343 8.05 21.64 -21.41
CA ILE A 343 8.73 21.88 -20.13
C ILE A 343 8.26 20.83 -19.12
N GLU A 344 9.02 19.74 -19.00
CA GLU A 344 8.65 18.40 -18.50
C GLU A 344 8.33 18.27 -17.00
N ASP A 345 8.31 19.35 -16.21
CA ASP A 345 8.18 19.25 -14.75
C ASP A 345 6.72 19.15 -14.25
N VAL A 346 5.74 19.62 -15.01
CA VAL A 346 4.31 19.60 -14.62
C VAL A 346 3.46 19.00 -15.73
N VAL A 347 2.70 17.96 -15.39
CA VAL A 347 1.72 17.33 -16.28
C VAL A 347 0.32 17.79 -15.91
N VAL A 348 -0.44 18.26 -16.89
CA VAL A 348 -1.86 18.60 -16.71
C VAL A 348 -2.71 17.55 -17.42
N ALA A 349 -3.62 16.92 -16.69
CA ALA A 349 -4.59 15.97 -17.20
C ALA A 349 -6.01 16.46 -16.89
N CYS A 350 -6.95 16.14 -17.76
CA CYS A 350 -8.36 16.39 -17.52
C CYS A 350 -9.18 15.11 -17.58
N ASN A 351 -10.24 15.06 -16.80
CA ASN A 351 -11.25 14.03 -16.79
C ASN A 351 -12.60 14.71 -17.02
N SER A 352 -13.13 14.59 -18.23
CA SER A 352 -14.46 15.11 -18.55
C SER A 352 -15.47 14.03 -18.20
N THR A 353 -16.26 14.25 -17.15
CA THR A 353 -17.37 13.37 -16.78
C THR A 353 -18.53 13.53 -17.76
N LYS A 354 -18.35 13.00 -18.98
CA LYS A 354 -19.36 12.49 -19.93
C LYS A 354 -18.65 12.16 -21.25
N LYS A 355 -18.86 10.94 -21.76
CA LYS A 355 -18.58 10.60 -23.17
C LYS A 355 -19.27 11.65 -24.04
N ILE A 356 -18.49 12.44 -24.77
CA ILE A 356 -18.98 13.33 -25.82
C ILE A 356 -19.68 12.44 -26.86
N ARG A 357 -21.01 12.28 -26.78
CA ARG A 357 -21.78 11.99 -27.98
C ARG A 357 -21.73 13.29 -28.78
N ASN A 358 -21.09 13.24 -29.95
CA ASN A 358 -21.13 14.29 -30.94
C ASN A 358 -22.59 14.68 -31.21
N VAL A 359 -23.07 15.72 -30.56
CA VAL A 359 -24.28 16.44 -30.94
C VAL A 359 -23.79 17.72 -31.60
N SER A 360 -23.59 17.64 -32.91
CA SER A 360 -23.57 18.83 -33.75
C SER A 360 -24.94 19.49 -33.61
N ASN A 361 -25.01 20.63 -32.92
CA ASN A 361 -25.78 21.82 -33.35
C ASN A 361 -25.76 22.93 -32.30
N GLY A 362 -25.49 24.15 -32.78
CA GLY A 362 -26.27 25.33 -32.44
C GLY A 362 -25.90 26.11 -31.17
N VAL A 363 -25.00 27.08 -31.34
CA VAL A 363 -25.06 28.47 -30.82
C VAL A 363 -25.79 28.71 -29.48
N ASN A 364 -24.99 29.11 -28.47
CA ASN A 364 -25.37 29.79 -27.23
C ASN A 364 -26.10 28.97 -26.16
N ALA A 365 -25.36 28.09 -25.49
CA ALA A 365 -25.51 27.82 -24.06
C ALA A 365 -24.15 27.39 -23.49
N PHE A 366 -23.49 28.26 -22.70
CA PHE A 366 -22.43 27.82 -21.79
C PHE A 366 -23.11 27.06 -20.63
N GLU A 367 -23.59 25.85 -20.90
CA GLU A 367 -23.78 24.87 -19.83
C GLU A 367 -22.37 24.53 -19.34
N ALA A 368 -22.04 24.86 -18.10
CA ALA A 368 -20.74 24.54 -17.51
C ALA A 368 -20.53 23.02 -17.54
N LEU A 369 -19.81 22.55 -18.56
CA LEU A 369 -19.42 21.16 -18.71
C LEU A 369 -18.52 20.79 -17.53
N GLY A 370 -19.08 20.10 -16.56
CA GLY A 370 -18.36 19.60 -15.40
C GLY A 370 -17.23 18.64 -15.81
N GLY A 371 -16.04 18.89 -15.28
CA GLY A 371 -14.85 18.09 -15.52
C GLY A 371 -13.77 18.40 -14.47
N THR A 372 -12.89 17.43 -14.24
CA THR A 372 -11.81 17.51 -13.28
C THR A 372 -10.50 17.77 -14.00
N ILE A 373 -9.72 18.78 -13.62
CA ILE A 373 -8.36 19.02 -14.12
C ILE A 373 -7.37 18.69 -13.01
N CYS A 374 -6.48 17.71 -13.19
CA CYS A 374 -5.36 17.44 -12.30
C CYS A 374 -4.07 18.04 -12.88
N ALA A 375 -3.46 18.99 -12.18
CA ALA A 375 -2.05 19.34 -12.38
C ALA A 375 -1.20 18.51 -11.42
N LYS A 376 -0.22 17.77 -11.94
CA LYS A 376 0.63 16.86 -11.16
C LYS A 376 2.10 17.03 -11.50
N ALA A 377 2.95 16.88 -10.50
CA ALA A 377 4.40 16.89 -10.67
C ALA A 377 5.07 16.05 -9.58
N SER A 378 6.32 15.69 -9.84
CA SER A 378 7.18 15.05 -8.84
C SER A 378 8.55 15.72 -8.85
N MET A 379 9.07 16.05 -7.67
CA MET A 379 10.38 16.68 -7.51
C MET A 379 11.20 15.93 -6.47
N LEU A 380 12.51 15.85 -6.71
CA LEU A 380 13.49 15.37 -5.74
C LEU A 380 13.89 16.52 -4.82
N LEU A 381 13.61 16.38 -3.53
CA LEU A 381 14.09 17.29 -2.50
C LEU A 381 15.38 16.74 -1.92
N GLN A 382 16.29 17.61 -1.48
CA GLN A 382 17.51 17.21 -0.79
C GLN A 382 17.44 17.62 0.68
N SER A 383 17.81 16.72 1.58
CA SER A 383 17.95 16.99 3.02
C SER A 383 16.67 17.46 3.72
N VAL A 384 15.50 17.04 3.24
CA VAL A 384 14.21 17.36 3.87
C VAL A 384 13.64 16.12 4.56
N PRO A 385 13.46 16.12 5.90
CA PRO A 385 12.79 15.02 6.59
C PRO A 385 11.30 14.93 6.20
N PRO A 386 10.80 13.78 5.71
CA PRO A 386 9.43 13.66 5.20
C PRO A 386 8.33 14.04 6.20
N ALA A 387 8.45 13.57 7.45
CA ALA A 387 7.48 13.85 8.52
C ALA A 387 7.37 15.36 8.82
N ILE A 388 8.50 16.07 8.84
CA ILE A 388 8.55 17.51 9.08
C ILE A 388 7.88 18.26 7.94
N LEU A 389 8.13 17.87 6.69
CA LEU A 389 7.50 18.51 5.53
C LEU A 389 5.98 18.33 5.52
N VAL A 390 5.49 17.11 5.78
CA VAL A 390 4.03 16.85 5.85
C VAL A 390 3.40 17.60 7.01
N ARG A 391 4.07 17.67 8.17
CA ARG A 391 3.61 18.47 9.32
C ARG A 391 3.56 19.96 8.97
N PHE A 392 4.61 20.49 8.35
CA PHE A 392 4.67 21.88 7.89
C PHE A 392 3.53 22.19 6.92
N LEU A 393 3.32 21.37 5.89
CA LEU A 393 2.22 21.54 4.95
C LEU A 393 0.86 21.53 5.67
N ARG A 394 0.65 20.61 6.62
CA ARG A 394 -0.60 20.55 7.39
C ARG A 394 -0.81 21.80 8.25
N GLU A 395 0.22 22.29 8.93
CA GLU A 395 0.16 23.43 9.88
C GLU A 395 0.08 24.79 9.16
N HIS A 396 0.75 24.92 8.02
CA HIS A 396 0.85 26.17 7.24
C HIS A 396 -0.10 26.19 6.04
N ARG A 397 -1.25 25.49 6.12
CA ARG A 397 -2.21 25.38 5.02
C ARG A 397 -2.61 26.73 4.42
N SER A 398 -2.77 27.77 5.24
CA SER A 398 -3.18 29.11 4.79
C SER A 398 -2.15 29.81 3.90
N GLU A 399 -0.88 29.40 3.95
CA GLU A 399 0.18 29.97 3.10
C GLU A 399 0.12 29.44 1.67
N TRP A 400 -0.47 28.25 1.52
CA TRP A 400 -0.54 27.50 0.28
C TRP A 400 -2.00 27.10 -0.11
N ALA A 401 -3.04 27.63 0.52
CA ALA A 401 -4.43 27.30 0.21
C ALA A 401 -5.22 28.61 0.21
N ASP A 402 -5.77 29.00 -0.94
CA ASP A 402 -6.56 30.21 -1.09
C ASP A 402 -8.01 29.83 -0.84
N TYR A 403 -8.44 30.06 0.40
CA TYR A 403 -9.79 29.74 0.85
C TYR A 403 -10.87 30.45 0.04
N SER A 404 -10.57 31.61 -0.56
CA SER A 404 -11.55 32.38 -1.32
C SER A 404 -11.84 31.75 -2.69
N MET A 405 -10.78 31.26 -3.34
CA MET A 405 -10.88 30.68 -4.67
C MET A 405 -11.26 29.20 -4.63
N ASP A 406 -10.72 28.45 -3.67
CA ASP A 406 -11.09 27.05 -3.44
C ASP A 406 -12.58 26.94 -3.09
N ALA A 407 -13.12 27.95 -2.39
CA ALA A 407 -14.54 28.01 -2.09
C ALA A 407 -15.43 28.30 -3.29
N TYR A 408 -15.02 29.26 -4.12
CA TYR A 408 -15.68 29.55 -5.37
C TYR A 408 -15.69 28.32 -6.30
N LEU A 409 -14.55 27.65 -6.46
CA LEU A 409 -14.42 26.46 -7.31
C LEU A 409 -15.17 25.24 -6.78
N ALA A 410 -15.08 24.98 -5.47
CA ALA A 410 -15.88 23.95 -4.83
C ALA A 410 -17.38 24.24 -5.01
N SER A 411 -17.81 25.51 -4.97
CA SER A 411 -19.20 25.92 -5.22
C SER A 411 -19.63 25.82 -6.69
N ALA A 412 -18.71 26.04 -7.64
CA ALA A 412 -18.96 25.94 -9.07
C ALA A 412 -19.18 24.49 -9.56
N VAL A 413 -18.65 23.50 -8.83
CA VAL A 413 -18.93 22.07 -9.05
C VAL A 413 -20.31 21.68 -8.48
N LYS A 414 -20.97 22.54 -7.67
CA LYS A 414 -22.24 22.22 -7.01
C LYS A 414 -23.44 22.43 -7.94
N THR A 415 -24.21 21.36 -8.12
CA THR A 415 -25.58 21.39 -8.68
C THR A 415 -26.65 20.96 -7.67
N SER A 416 -26.40 21.02 -6.36
CA SER A 416 -27.49 20.89 -5.38
C SER A 416 -27.20 21.59 -4.04
N THR A 417 -28.28 22.03 -3.41
CA THR A 417 -28.34 22.77 -2.14
C THR A 417 -28.70 21.83 -1.00
N CYS A 418 -27.87 21.69 0.03
CA CYS A 418 -28.27 21.31 1.40
C CYS A 418 -27.17 21.71 2.39
N SER A 419 -27.57 22.13 3.59
CA SER A 419 -26.69 22.57 4.67
C SER A 419 -27.03 21.81 5.96
N PHE A 420 -26.00 21.41 6.72
CA PHE A 420 -26.12 20.61 7.93
C PHE A 420 -26.41 21.47 9.17
N PRO A 421 -27.41 21.14 10.02
CA PRO A 421 -27.58 21.75 11.33
C PRO A 421 -27.04 20.84 12.45
N GLY A 422 -26.17 21.40 13.30
CA GLY A 422 -26.08 20.97 14.71
C GLY A 422 -24.82 20.24 15.15
N LEU A 423 -23.68 20.92 15.25
CA LEU A 423 -22.59 20.57 16.17
C LEU A 423 -21.96 21.86 16.70
N ARG A 424 -21.90 22.04 18.04
CA ARG A 424 -21.33 23.26 18.66
C ARG A 424 -19.79 23.22 18.59
N PRO A 425 -19.11 24.23 18.01
CA PRO A 425 -17.66 24.23 17.85
C PRO A 425 -16.92 24.72 19.10
N MET A 426 -15.73 24.17 19.36
CA MET A 426 -14.71 24.75 20.24
C MET A 426 -13.88 25.73 19.40
N ARG A 427 -13.89 27.02 19.74
CA ARG A 427 -13.18 28.07 19.00
C ARG A 427 -11.68 28.04 19.31
N PHE A 428 -10.85 27.93 18.26
CA PHE A 428 -9.47 28.40 18.28
C PHE A 428 -9.38 29.65 17.43
N SER A 429 -8.59 30.64 17.87
CA SER A 429 -8.38 31.88 17.12
C SER A 429 -7.46 31.59 15.92
N GLY A 430 -8.06 31.49 14.74
CA GLY A 430 -7.45 31.18 13.44
C GLY A 430 -8.52 30.49 12.59
N SER A 431 -8.73 30.91 11.35
CA SER A 431 -9.91 30.64 10.49
C SER A 431 -10.18 29.18 10.06
N GLN A 432 -9.74 28.19 10.83
CA GLN A 432 -9.89 26.75 10.54
C GLN A 432 -10.30 25.97 11.80
N ILE A 433 -11.30 25.10 11.66
CA ILE A 433 -11.71 24.17 12.73
C ILE A 433 -11.36 22.75 12.29
N ILE A 434 -10.45 22.09 13.02
CA ILE A 434 -10.04 20.69 12.77
C ILE A 434 -10.79 19.77 13.74
N MET A 435 -11.52 18.81 13.19
CA MET A 435 -12.25 17.78 13.93
C MET A 435 -11.65 16.39 13.63
N PRO A 436 -10.93 15.76 14.58
CA PRO A 436 -10.39 14.42 14.35
C PRO A 436 -11.52 13.38 14.26
N LEU A 437 -11.50 12.55 13.21
CA LEU A 437 -12.50 11.50 12.98
C LEU A 437 -12.04 10.12 13.45
N ALA A 438 -10.80 9.74 13.15
CA ALA A 438 -10.25 8.42 13.43
C ALA A 438 -8.73 8.44 13.57
N HIS A 439 -8.21 7.52 14.39
CA HIS A 439 -6.82 7.10 14.35
C HIS A 439 -6.80 5.59 14.10
N THR A 440 -5.84 5.09 13.31
CA THR A 440 -5.62 3.65 13.18
C THR A 440 -5.03 3.08 14.48
N VAL A 441 -5.10 1.75 14.64
CA VAL A 441 -4.67 0.99 15.84
C VAL A 441 -3.24 1.32 16.30
N GLU A 442 -2.40 1.85 15.40
CA GLU A 442 -1.00 2.24 15.66
C GLU A 442 -0.74 3.74 15.46
N ASN A 443 -1.79 4.58 15.36
CA ASN A 443 -1.72 6.03 15.11
C ASN A 443 -0.92 6.45 13.86
N GLU A 444 -0.77 5.57 12.87
CA GLU A 444 -0.01 5.90 11.64
C GLU A 444 -0.81 6.76 10.65
N GLU A 445 -2.14 6.59 10.63
CA GLU A 445 -3.05 7.37 9.81
C GLU A 445 -4.02 8.17 10.70
N ILE A 446 -4.17 9.44 10.37
CA ILE A 446 -5.10 10.37 11.03
C ILE A 446 -6.11 10.83 9.98
N LEU A 447 -7.39 10.61 10.24
CA LEU A 447 -8.48 11.11 9.42
C LEU A 447 -9.18 12.25 10.16
N GLU A 448 -9.31 13.41 9.52
CA GLU A 448 -9.82 14.65 10.11
C GLU A 448 -10.83 15.32 9.17
N VAL A 449 -11.75 16.10 9.72
CA VAL A 449 -12.54 17.08 8.95
C VAL A 449 -12.02 18.46 9.26
N VAL A 450 -11.62 19.18 8.22
CA VAL A 450 -11.17 20.57 8.29
C VAL A 450 -12.28 21.44 7.75
N ARG A 451 -12.91 22.25 8.62
CA ARG A 451 -13.87 23.26 8.22
C ARG A 451 -13.17 24.56 7.90
N LEU A 452 -13.39 25.04 6.68
CA LEU A 452 -12.92 26.32 6.19
C LEU A 452 -14.06 27.33 6.23
N GLU A 453 -13.89 28.39 7.01
CA GLU A 453 -14.87 29.48 7.08
C GLU A 453 -14.77 30.35 5.80
N GLY A 454 -15.88 30.51 5.09
CA GLY A 454 -15.92 31.31 3.85
C GLY A 454 -15.93 32.82 4.12
N GLN A 455 -14.97 33.57 3.56
CA GLN A 455 -15.05 35.04 3.58
C GLN A 455 -15.99 35.56 2.48
N PRO A 456 -16.87 36.54 2.78
CA PRO A 456 -17.75 37.14 1.77
C PRO A 456 -16.92 37.94 0.76
N LEU A 457 -17.09 37.63 -0.53
CA LEU A 457 -16.36 38.29 -1.63
C LEU A 457 -16.91 39.69 -1.97
N SER A 458 -18.12 40.05 -1.52
CA SER A 458 -18.72 41.38 -1.73
C SER A 458 -19.83 41.72 -0.71
N HIS A 459 -20.17 43.01 -0.57
CA HIS A 459 -21.15 43.51 0.41
C HIS A 459 -22.61 43.10 0.10
N ASP A 460 -22.90 42.64 -1.13
CA ASP A 460 -24.22 42.19 -1.61
C ASP A 460 -24.37 40.66 -1.67
N GLU A 461 -23.30 39.87 -1.47
CA GLU A 461 -23.31 38.39 -1.53
C GLU A 461 -23.21 37.74 -0.14
N VAL A 462 -23.68 38.42 0.90
CA VAL A 462 -23.71 37.91 2.29
C VAL A 462 -24.47 36.58 2.42
N LEU A 463 -25.33 36.24 1.45
CA LEU A 463 -26.11 35.00 1.40
C LEU A 463 -25.35 33.78 0.81
N LEU A 464 -24.14 33.95 0.29
CA LEU A 464 -23.37 32.88 -0.39
C LEU A 464 -22.10 32.42 0.36
N SER A 465 -21.76 33.02 1.51
CA SER A 465 -20.68 32.47 2.36
C SER A 465 -21.09 31.07 2.83
N ARG A 466 -20.52 30.05 2.18
CA ARG A 466 -20.70 28.65 2.54
C ARG A 466 -19.41 28.16 3.16
N ASP A 467 -19.50 27.67 4.39
CA ASP A 467 -18.44 26.88 4.99
C ASP A 467 -18.17 25.65 4.11
N ILE A 468 -16.90 25.29 3.99
CA ILE A 468 -16.48 24.10 3.25
C ILE A 468 -15.88 23.13 4.23
N ASP A 469 -16.48 21.95 4.28
CA ASP A 469 -15.92 20.83 5.00
C ASP A 469 -15.01 20.05 4.05
N MET A 470 -13.77 19.83 4.46
CA MET A 470 -12.84 18.96 3.75
C MET A 470 -12.52 17.75 4.61
N LEU A 471 -12.57 16.58 4.00
CA LEU A 471 -12.01 15.39 4.59
C LEU A 471 -10.51 15.36 4.33
N GLN A 472 -9.70 15.14 5.36
CA GLN A 472 -8.24 15.14 5.31
C GLN A 472 -7.69 13.83 5.89
N LEU A 473 -6.82 13.17 5.12
CA LEU A 473 -6.03 12.00 5.51
C LEU A 473 -4.56 12.41 5.63
N CYS A 474 -3.98 12.15 6.79
CA CYS A 474 -2.58 12.36 7.06
C CYS A 474 -1.88 11.05 7.42
N THR A 475 -0.71 10.79 6.85
CA THR A 475 0.10 9.61 7.18
C THR A 475 1.52 10.01 7.56
N GLY A 476 2.06 9.42 8.64
CA GLY A 476 3.46 9.59 9.04
C GLY A 476 3.81 10.95 9.68
N ILE A 477 2.89 11.60 10.38
CA ILE A 477 3.15 12.93 11.01
C ILE A 477 4.18 12.83 12.15
N ASP A 478 4.26 11.70 12.86
CA ASP A 478 5.23 11.53 13.95
C ASP A 478 6.65 11.35 13.39
N GLU A 479 7.62 12.10 13.91
CA GLU A 479 9.04 11.97 13.56
C GLU A 479 9.59 10.57 13.90
N LYS A 480 8.95 9.85 14.82
CA LYS A 480 9.28 8.45 15.16
C LYS A 480 8.63 7.44 14.21
N SER A 481 7.73 7.86 13.33
CA SER A 481 7.04 6.95 12.43
C SER A 481 8.01 6.42 11.36
N VAL A 482 8.15 5.09 11.31
CA VAL A 482 9.00 4.39 10.34
C VAL A 482 8.12 4.01 9.15
N GLY A 483 7.74 5.01 8.35
CA GLY A 483 6.88 4.85 7.18
C GLY A 483 7.64 4.83 5.84
N SER A 484 7.09 4.13 4.86
CA SER A 484 7.56 4.15 3.46
C SER A 484 6.89 5.25 2.63
N SER A 485 5.86 5.92 3.15
CA SER A 485 5.17 7.03 2.49
C SER A 485 4.48 7.94 3.50
N PHE A 486 4.67 9.24 3.33
CA PHE A 486 4.14 10.31 4.16
C PHE A 486 3.20 11.14 3.32
N GLN A 487 1.97 11.38 3.76
CA GLN A 487 0.94 11.95 2.91
C GLN A 487 0.08 12.97 3.65
N LEU A 488 -0.37 13.98 2.90
CA LEU A 488 -1.43 14.90 3.26
C LEU A 488 -2.40 14.95 2.08
N VAL A 489 -3.48 14.19 2.16
CA VAL A 489 -4.49 14.07 1.09
C VAL A 489 -5.81 14.62 1.60
N PHE A 490 -6.49 15.42 0.80
CA PHE A 490 -7.76 16.03 1.18
C PHE A 490 -8.73 16.11 0.01
N ALA A 491 -10.02 16.10 0.31
CA ALA A 491 -11.08 16.31 -0.67
C ALA A 491 -12.23 17.10 -0.03
N PRO A 492 -12.92 17.98 -0.80
CA PRO A 492 -14.15 18.61 -0.32
C PRO A 492 -15.25 17.56 -0.10
N ILE A 493 -16.06 17.75 0.93
CA ILE A 493 -17.22 16.92 1.26
C ILE A 493 -18.46 17.83 1.43
N ASP A 494 -19.57 17.48 0.79
CA ASP A 494 -20.83 18.25 0.86
C ASP A 494 -21.91 17.50 1.65
N ASP A 495 -22.02 16.19 1.45
CA ASP A 495 -22.73 15.21 2.27
C ASP A 495 -21.96 13.88 2.13
N PHE A 496 -22.26 12.87 2.95
CA PHE A 496 -21.61 11.55 2.87
C PHE A 496 -22.42 10.55 2.01
N PRO A 497 -22.58 10.69 0.68
CA PRO A 497 -23.09 9.56 -0.10
C PRO A 497 -22.01 8.46 -0.11
N ASP A 498 -22.46 7.24 0.20
CA ASP A 498 -21.59 6.10 0.48
C ASP A 498 -20.69 5.69 -0.71
N ASP A 499 -21.01 6.11 -1.95
CA ASP A 499 -20.37 5.59 -3.18
C ASP A 499 -19.78 6.63 -4.15
N ALA A 500 -19.84 7.94 -3.87
CA ALA A 500 -19.32 8.94 -4.81
C ALA A 500 -17.77 8.99 -4.86
N PRO A 501 -17.11 9.08 -6.03
CA PRO A 501 -15.67 9.27 -6.07
C PRO A 501 -15.28 10.60 -5.41
N LEU A 502 -14.32 10.54 -4.48
CA LEU A 502 -13.77 11.75 -3.85
C LEU A 502 -12.74 12.37 -4.78
N VAL A 503 -12.93 13.66 -5.05
CA VAL A 503 -12.01 14.44 -5.88
C VAL A 503 -10.83 14.87 -5.01
N SER A 504 -9.90 13.94 -4.78
CA SER A 504 -8.78 14.14 -3.87
C SER A 504 -7.66 14.98 -4.48
N SER A 505 -7.05 15.83 -3.67
CA SER A 505 -5.80 16.55 -3.94
C SER A 505 -4.84 16.35 -2.77
N GLY A 506 -3.56 16.61 -2.95
CA GLY A 506 -2.63 16.50 -1.83
C GLY A 506 -1.17 16.34 -2.19
N PHE A 507 -0.41 15.94 -1.17
CA PHE A 507 1.03 15.76 -1.21
C PHE A 507 1.39 14.36 -0.74
N ARG A 508 2.35 13.75 -1.44
CA ARG A 508 2.98 12.49 -1.06
C ARG A 508 4.48 12.70 -1.04
N VAL A 509 5.10 12.39 0.08
CA VAL A 509 6.55 12.42 0.28
C VAL A 509 7.02 10.99 0.50
N ILE A 510 7.93 10.52 -0.34
CA ILE A 510 8.51 9.18 -0.21
C ILE A 510 10.02 9.30 0.07
N PRO A 511 10.53 8.77 1.19
CA PRO A 511 11.97 8.73 1.43
C PRO A 511 12.65 7.78 0.43
N LEU A 512 13.73 8.24 -0.19
CA LEU A 512 14.63 7.39 -0.96
C LEU A 512 15.79 6.97 -0.07
N ASP A 513 15.93 5.65 0.14
CA ASP A 513 17.05 5.08 0.88
C ASP A 513 18.26 5.02 -0.06
N MET A 514 19.09 6.06 -0.06
CA MET A 514 20.30 6.14 -0.87
C MET A 514 21.34 5.14 -0.33
N LYS A 515 21.51 3.99 -1.00
CA LYS A 515 22.66 3.13 -0.71
C LYS A 515 23.94 3.93 -1.04
N THR A 516 24.80 4.07 -0.02
CA THR A 516 26.18 4.61 -0.06
C THR A 516 26.40 6.10 -0.37
N VAL A 517 26.46 6.92 0.69
CA VAL A 517 27.63 7.79 0.92
C VAL A 517 28.10 7.55 2.35
N LYS A 518 29.29 6.95 2.50
CA LYS A 518 30.00 6.87 3.78
C LYS A 518 30.27 8.28 4.29
N ARG A 519 29.38 8.81 5.14
CA ARG A 519 29.66 9.86 6.15
C ARG A 519 28.48 9.93 7.12
N PHE A 520 28.79 10.23 8.36
CA PHE A 520 27.98 10.04 9.59
C PHE A 520 26.68 10.88 9.70
N HIS A 521 26.02 11.24 8.59
CA HIS A 521 24.69 11.87 8.58
C HIS A 521 23.82 11.27 7.47
N PRO A 522 22.56 10.87 7.75
CA PRO A 522 21.68 10.33 6.73
C PRO A 522 21.23 11.45 5.79
N HIS A 523 21.81 11.50 4.60
CA HIS A 523 21.32 12.32 3.50
C HIS A 523 20.07 11.66 2.93
N TYR A 524 18.88 12.12 3.36
CA TYR A 524 17.62 11.76 2.73
C TYR A 524 17.35 12.71 1.56
N SER A 525 17.11 12.17 0.38
CA SER A 525 16.54 12.93 -0.73
C SER A 525 15.14 12.41 -1.03
N PRO A 526 14.06 12.94 -0.42
CA PRO A 526 12.74 12.41 -0.70
C PRO A 526 12.19 12.87 -2.05
N VAL A 527 11.27 12.08 -2.63
CA VAL A 527 10.45 12.52 -3.76
C VAL A 527 9.15 13.10 -3.22
N LEU A 528 8.87 14.36 -3.55
CA LEU A 528 7.58 15.00 -3.35
C LEU A 528 6.75 14.87 -4.62
N THR A 529 5.61 14.19 -4.57
CA THR A 529 4.60 14.17 -5.62
C THR A 529 3.37 14.92 -5.17
N PHE A 530 2.82 15.78 -6.02
CA PHE A 530 1.55 16.46 -5.76
C PHE A 530 0.57 16.28 -6.93
N CYS A 531 -0.74 16.30 -6.64
CA CYS A 531 -1.80 16.46 -7.63
C CYS A 531 -2.83 17.47 -7.12
N ARG A 532 -3.34 18.27 -8.05
CA ARG A 532 -4.25 19.38 -7.82
C ARG A 532 -5.46 19.28 -8.75
N SER A 533 -6.61 18.96 -8.19
CA SER A 533 -7.92 18.97 -8.85
C SER A 533 -8.55 20.38 -8.85
N PRO A 534 -9.49 20.80 -9.73
CA PRO A 534 -9.83 22.21 -9.92
C PRO A 534 -10.67 22.80 -8.77
N CYS A 535 -10.73 22.17 -7.60
CA CYS A 535 -11.25 22.75 -6.36
C CYS A 535 -10.16 23.32 -5.44
N ALA A 536 -8.87 23.29 -5.84
CA ALA A 536 -7.78 23.89 -5.08
C ALA A 536 -6.80 24.61 -6.02
N LEU A 537 -6.36 25.85 -5.72
CA LEU A 537 -5.50 26.66 -6.62
C LEU A 537 -4.07 26.95 -6.12
N PHE A 538 -3.02 26.17 -6.42
CA PHE A 538 -1.62 26.59 -6.10
C PHE A 538 -0.57 26.57 -7.21
N ALA A 539 0.26 27.61 -7.14
CA ALA A 539 1.63 27.72 -7.62
C ALA A 539 2.57 27.42 -6.44
N ILE A 540 3.66 26.68 -6.67
CA ILE A 540 4.73 26.52 -5.68
C ILE A 540 6.00 27.15 -6.28
N CYS A 541 6.38 28.31 -5.76
CA CYS A 541 7.73 28.83 -5.87
C CYS A 541 8.54 28.26 -4.70
N PHE A 542 9.67 27.59 -4.97
CA PHE A 542 10.76 27.52 -4.02
C PHE A 542 11.73 28.66 -4.36
N CYS A 543 11.95 29.59 -3.44
CA CYS A 543 13.06 30.54 -3.49
C CYS A 543 14.36 29.87 -3.04
#